data_AF-A0A814UQY9-F1
#
_entry.id   AF-A0A814UQY9-F1
#
_cell.length_a   1.000
_cell.length_b   1.000
_cell.length_c   1.000
_cell.angle_alpha   90.00
_cell.angle_beta   90.00
_cell.angle_gamma   90.00
#
_symmetry.space_group_name_H-M   'P 1'
#
loop_
_entity.id
_entity.type
_entity.pdbx_description
1 polymer ?
#
loop_
_entity_poly.entity_id
_entity_poly.type
_entity_poly.pdbx_seq_one_letter_code
_entity_poly.pdbx_strand_id
1 'polypeptide(L)'
;MNEEWKKKWINELIKEADHVLFSNVRFLLIFLATLPVSTASAERSFSKLSSIKTYHRSTMKQNRLNGLAMAYIHKDINIDADEILKIYCQKYNRRLDFGM
;
A
#
# COMPACT_ATOMS: atom_id res chain seq x y z
N MET A 1 -8.09 -8.89 4.40
CA MET A 1 -9.51 -8.56 4.64
C MET A 1 -10.05 -8.16 3.28
N ASN A 2 -10.87 -9.01 2.65
CA ASN A 2 -11.27 -8.79 1.26
C ASN A 2 -12.37 -7.72 1.23
N GLU A 3 -12.07 -6.55 0.68
CA GLU A 3 -12.98 -5.38 0.62
C GLU A 3 -13.97 -5.48 -0.57
N GLU A 4 -14.15 -6.67 -1.14
CA GLU A 4 -15.02 -6.91 -2.29
C GLU A 4 -16.49 -6.58 -2.02
N TRP A 5 -16.95 -6.80 -0.79
CA TRP A 5 -18.31 -6.45 -0.39
C TRP A 5 -18.54 -4.92 -0.42
N LYS A 6 -17.53 -4.11 -0.09
CA LYS A 6 -17.61 -2.64 -0.19
C LYS A 6 -17.70 -2.21 -1.65
N LYS A 7 -16.90 -2.83 -2.52
CA LYS A 7 -16.96 -2.56 -3.97
C LYS A 7 -18.35 -2.86 -4.52
N LYS A 8 -18.95 -3.99 -4.10
CA LYS A 8 -20.31 -4.37 -4.50
C LYS A 8 -21.35 -3.32 -4.05
N TRP A 9 -21.32 -2.93 -2.78
CA TRP A 9 -22.24 -1.92 -2.23
C TRP A 9 -22.07 -0.54 -2.85
N ILE A 10 -20.84 -0.08 -3.07
CA ILE A 10 -20.57 1.19 -3.74
C ILE A 10 -21.14 1.19 -5.17
N ASN A 11 -21.00 0.08 -5.89
CA ASN A 11 -21.56 -0.05 -7.23
C ASN A 11 -23.10 -0.07 -7.24
N GLU A 12 -23.75 -0.66 -6.23
CA GLU A 12 -25.20 -0.60 -6.06
C GLU A 12 -25.67 0.82 -5.70
N LEU A 13 -24.99 1.51 -4.77
CA LEU A 13 -25.30 2.89 -4.40
C LEU A 13 -25.16 3.86 -5.59
N ILE A 14 -24.19 3.63 -6.47
CA ILE A 14 -23.99 4.44 -7.68
C ILE A 14 -25.12 4.24 -8.70
N LYS A 15 -25.77 3.08 -8.71
CA LYS A 15 -26.92 2.82 -9.59
C LYS A 15 -28.19 3.50 -9.09
N GLU A 16 -28.40 3.51 -7.78
CA GLU A 16 -29.58 4.14 -7.15
C GLU A 16 -29.47 5.66 -7.06
N ALA A 17 -28.25 6.20 -6.95
CA ALA A 17 -28.02 7.64 -6.89
C ALA A 17 -28.01 8.26 -8.29
N ASP A 18 -29.13 8.89 -8.65
CA ASP A 18 -29.32 9.55 -9.95
C ASP A 18 -28.25 10.64 -10.18
N HIS A 19 -27.37 10.42 -11.17
CA HIS A 19 -26.17 11.22 -11.41
C HIS A 19 -26.49 12.68 -11.76
N VAL A 20 -27.70 12.94 -12.26
CA VAL A 20 -28.10 14.24 -12.79
C VAL A 20 -28.70 15.15 -11.71
N LEU A 21 -29.34 14.58 -10.68
CA LEU A 21 -30.06 15.36 -9.66
C LEU A 21 -29.22 15.67 -8.41
N PHE A 22 -28.31 14.77 -8.00
CA PHE A 22 -27.60 14.92 -6.71
C PHE A 22 -26.10 14.56 -6.79
N SER A 23 -25.38 15.17 -7.74
CA SER A 23 -23.93 14.98 -7.92
C SER A 23 -23.10 15.14 -6.62
N ASN A 24 -23.37 16.19 -5.84
CA ASN A 24 -22.63 16.47 -4.61
C ASN A 24 -22.87 15.42 -3.52
N VAL A 25 -24.11 14.92 -3.41
CA VAL A 25 -24.48 13.89 -2.43
C VAL A 25 -23.80 12.57 -2.79
N ARG A 26 -23.77 12.22 -4.08
CA ARG A 26 -23.06 11.04 -4.58
C ARG A 26 -21.56 11.11 -4.28
N PHE A 27 -20.93 12.26 -4.51
CA PHE A 27 -19.51 12.46 -4.19
C PHE A 27 -19.23 12.28 -2.70
N LEU A 28 -20.06 12.89 -1.84
CA LEU A 28 -19.90 12.79 -0.39
C LEU A 28 -20.07 11.35 0.12
N LEU A 29 -21.03 10.60 -0.43
CA LEU A 29 -21.27 9.20 -0.09
C LEU A 29 -20.08 8.31 -0.47
N ILE A 30 -19.53 8.49 -1.68
CA ILE A 30 -18.34 7.76 -2.12
C ILE A 30 -17.15 8.11 -1.23
N PHE A 31 -16.95 9.40 -0.95
CA PHE A 31 -15.85 9.87 -0.10
C PHE A 31 -15.95 9.26 1.31
N LEU A 32 -17.13 9.31 1.94
CA LEU A 32 -17.39 8.71 3.24
C LEU A 32 -17.16 7.19 3.25
N ALA A 33 -17.57 6.49 2.17
CA ALA A 33 -17.38 5.04 2.04
C ALA A 33 -15.91 4.64 1.81
N THR A 34 -15.11 5.50 1.17
CA THR A 34 -13.67 5.28 0.97
C THR A 34 -12.82 5.66 2.17
N LEU A 35 -13.30 6.59 3.00
CA LEU A 35 -12.62 6.92 4.24
C LEU A 35 -12.63 5.68 5.16
N PRO A 36 -11.49 5.34 5.78
CA PRO A 36 -11.46 4.30 6.78
C PRO A 36 -12.24 4.79 8.00
N VAL A 37 -13.53 4.42 8.08
CA VAL A 37 -14.41 4.72 9.22
C VAL A 37 -13.92 4.05 10.52
N SER A 38 -13.08 3.01 10.41
CA SER A 38 -12.58 2.25 11.55
C SER A 38 -11.09 2.48 11.81
N THR A 39 -10.74 2.76 13.07
CA THR A 39 -9.36 2.84 13.56
C THR A 39 -8.59 1.53 13.39
N ALA A 40 -9.29 0.39 13.27
CA ALA A 40 -8.69 -0.94 13.16
C ALA A 40 -7.72 -1.08 11.97
N SER A 41 -7.97 -0.37 10.85
CA SER A 41 -7.05 -0.39 9.69
C SER A 41 -5.73 0.32 10.02
N ALA A 42 -5.81 1.47 10.70
CA ALA A 42 -4.64 2.21 11.15
C ALA A 42 -3.89 1.42 12.23
N GLU A 43 -4.59 0.88 13.23
CA GLU A 43 -4.01 0.03 14.28
C GLU A 43 -3.30 -1.21 13.70
N ARG A 44 -3.92 -1.88 12.72
CA ARG A 44 -3.27 -2.99 12.00
C ARG A 44 -2.00 -2.51 11.29
N SER A 45 -2.04 -1.36 10.62
CA SER A 45 -0.88 -0.78 9.95
C SER A 45 0.24 -0.41 10.92
N PHE A 46 -0.08 0.16 12.08
CA PHE A 46 0.88 0.46 13.15
C PHE A 46 1.45 -0.79 13.81
N SER A 47 0.64 -1.83 14.01
CA SER A 47 1.10 -3.15 14.47
C SER A 47 2.06 -3.80 13.47
N LYS A 48 1.84 -3.63 12.16
CA LYS A 48 2.82 -4.07 11.14
C LYS A 48 4.06 -3.18 11.12
N LEU A 49 3.89 -1.87 11.30
CA LEU A 49 5.01 -0.93 11.36
C LEU A 49 5.95 -1.23 12.53
N SER A 50 5.42 -1.62 13.69
CA SER A 50 6.25 -2.00 14.85
C SER A 50 7.08 -3.27 14.61
N SER A 51 6.62 -4.17 13.72
CA SER A 51 7.43 -5.32 13.27
C SER A 51 8.60 -4.89 12.38
N ILE A 52 8.43 -3.84 11.58
CA ILE A 52 9.47 -3.29 10.69
C ILE A 52 10.45 -2.43 11.51
N LYS A 53 9.92 -1.48 12.29
CA LYS A 53 10.65 -0.56 13.17
C LYS A 53 10.73 -1.11 14.59
N THR A 54 11.69 -2.00 14.80
CA THR A 54 11.98 -2.56 16.13
C THR A 54 12.93 -1.66 16.93
N TYR A 55 12.99 -1.87 18.25
CA TYR A 55 13.86 -1.11 19.16
C TYR A 55 15.33 -1.12 18.72
N HIS A 56 15.83 -2.27 18.24
CA HIS A 56 17.22 -2.40 17.75
C HIS A 56 17.45 -1.70 16.40
N ARG A 57 16.39 -1.36 15.66
CA ARG A 57 16.45 -0.66 14.36
C ARG A 57 15.95 0.79 14.47
N SER A 58 16.17 1.42 15.61
CA SER A 58 15.70 2.78 15.91
C SER A 58 16.36 3.88 15.07
N THR A 59 17.58 3.65 14.56
CA THR A 59 18.38 4.62 13.78
C THR A 59 18.07 4.64 12.28
N MET A 60 17.03 3.93 11.85
CA MET A 60 16.71 3.77 10.43
C MET A 60 16.11 5.04 9.81
N LYS A 61 16.64 5.45 8.64
CA LYS A 61 16.15 6.62 7.89
C LYS A 61 14.75 6.36 7.30
N GLN A 62 13.97 7.44 7.16
CA GLN A 62 12.60 7.40 6.64
C GLN A 62 12.50 6.75 5.26
N ASN A 63 13.43 7.05 4.34
CA ASN A 63 13.42 6.48 2.98
C ASN A 63 13.47 4.95 2.99
N ARG A 64 14.31 4.37 3.85
CA ARG A 64 14.39 2.92 4.00
C ARG A 64 13.12 2.36 4.64
N LEU A 65 12.53 3.09 5.59
CA LEU A 65 11.33 2.66 6.31
C LEU A 65 10.13 2.60 5.39
N ASN A 66 9.93 3.65 4.60
CA ASN A 66 8.89 3.70 3.59
C ASN A 66 9.06 2.58 2.56
N GLY A 67 10.28 2.34 2.08
CA GLY A 67 10.55 1.24 1.15
C GLY A 67 10.18 -0.13 1.71
N LEU A 68 10.58 -0.44 2.95
CA LEU A 68 10.20 -1.70 3.61
C LEU A 68 8.69 -1.79 3.89
N ALA A 69 8.06 -0.67 4.27
CA ALA A 69 6.62 -0.65 4.50
C ALA A 69 5.84 -0.95 3.20
N MET A 70 6.23 -0.36 2.07
CA MET A 70 5.63 -0.64 0.76
C MET A 70 5.80 -2.12 0.37
N ALA A 71 7.02 -2.67 0.50
CA ALA A 71 7.27 -4.08 0.22
C ALA A 71 6.48 -5.02 1.16
N TYR A 72 6.23 -4.62 2.40
CA TYR A 72 5.47 -5.42 3.36
C TYR A 72 3.96 -5.36 3.14
N ILE A 73 3.43 -4.23 2.65
CA ILE A 73 2.01 -4.05 2.33
C ILE A 73 1.67 -4.80 1.02
N HIS A 74 2.52 -4.65 0.00
CA HIS A 74 2.32 -5.20 -1.34
C HIS A 74 2.99 -6.57 -1.53
N LYS A 75 2.59 -7.55 -0.73
CA LYS A 75 3.14 -8.93 -0.81
C LYS A 75 2.59 -9.73 -1.98
N ASP A 76 1.54 -9.24 -2.60
CA ASP A 76 0.85 -9.80 -3.76
C ASP A 76 1.62 -9.56 -5.07
N ILE A 77 2.58 -8.62 -5.05
CA ILE A 77 3.46 -8.36 -6.18
C ILE A 77 4.59 -9.40 -6.12
N ASN A 78 4.68 -10.24 -7.15
CA ASN A 78 5.83 -11.14 -7.30
C ASN A 78 7.04 -10.32 -7.74
N ILE A 79 8.12 -10.36 -6.96
CA ILE A 79 9.32 -9.59 -7.24
C ILE A 79 10.43 -10.58 -7.56
N ASP A 80 10.95 -10.52 -8.79
CA ASP A 80 12.06 -11.35 -9.22
C ASP A 80 13.39 -10.81 -8.67
N ALA A 81 14.16 -11.68 -8.03
CA ALA A 81 15.41 -11.31 -7.40
C ALA A 81 16.50 -10.99 -8.44
N ASP A 82 16.50 -11.70 -9.58
CA ASP A 82 17.45 -11.49 -10.67
C ASP A 82 17.23 -10.14 -11.36
N GLU A 83 15.97 -9.75 -11.56
CA GLU A 83 15.61 -8.42 -12.06
C GLU A 83 16.08 -7.30 -11.11
N ILE A 84 15.86 -7.44 -9.81
CA ILE A 84 16.35 -6.45 -8.82
C ILE A 84 17.88 -6.35 -8.88
N LEU A 85 18.58 -7.48 -8.95
CA LEU A 85 20.03 -7.51 -9.01
C LEU A 85 20.55 -6.79 -10.24
N LYS A 86 19.94 -7.04 -11.41
CA LYS A 86 20.27 -6.35 -12.67
C LYS A 86 20.08 -4.84 -12.55
N ILE A 87 18.93 -4.39 -12.02
CA ILE A 87 18.65 -2.97 -11.80
C ILE A 87 19.65 -2.35 -10.82
N TYR A 88 19.98 -3.05 -9.75
CA TYR A 88 20.92 -2.58 -8.74
C TYR A 88 22.34 -2.44 -9.31
N CYS A 89 22.83 -3.44 -10.05
CA CYS A 89 24.13 -3.43 -10.72
C CYS A 89 24.21 -2.33 -11.80
N GLN A 90 23.13 -2.10 -12.54
CA GLN A 90 23.09 -1.02 -13.55
C GLN A 90 23.10 0.37 -12.90
N LYS A 91 22.42 0.53 -11.76
CA LYS A 91 22.26 1.82 -11.08
C LYS A 91 23.49 2.22 -10.24
N TYR A 92 24.15 1.24 -9.66
CA TYR A 92 25.37 1.44 -8.89
C TYR A 92 26.50 0.70 -9.61
N ASN A 93 27.37 1.44 -10.30
CA ASN A 93 28.52 0.90 -11.02
C ASN A 93 29.59 0.39 -10.04
N ARG A 94 29.24 -0.63 -9.24
CA ARG A 94 30.17 -1.36 -8.40
C ARG A 94 30.83 -2.37 -9.32
N ARG A 95 32.16 -2.31 -9.43
CA ARG A 95 32.97 -3.40 -9.98
C ARG A 95 32.76 -4.63 -9.08
N LEU A 96 31.70 -5.38 -9.32
CA LEU A 96 31.49 -6.68 -8.71
C LEU A 96 32.10 -7.68 -9.69
N ASP A 97 33.40 -7.90 -9.52
CA ASP A 97 34.09 -9.02 -10.13
C ASP A 97 33.62 -10.28 -9.40
N PHE A 98 32.49 -10.82 -9.84
CA PHE A 98 32.11 -12.19 -9.50
C PHE A 98 32.94 -13.08 -10.41
N GLY A 99 34.20 -13.28 -10.02
CA GLY A 99 35.09 -14.23 -10.68
C GLY A 99 34.38 -15.58 -10.75
N MET A 100 34.02 -15.96 -11.98
CA MET A 100 33.56 -17.28 -12.37
C MET A 100 34.49 -17.79 -13.46
#